data_AF-B3Q198-F1
#
_entry.id   AF-B3Q198-F1
#
_cell.length_a   1.000
_cell.length_b   1.000
_cell.length_c   1.000
_cell.angle_alpha   90.00
_cell.angle_beta   90.00
_cell.angle_gamma   90.00
#
_symmetry.space_group_name_H-M   'P 1'
#
loop_
_entity.id
_entity.type
_entity.pdbx_description
1 polymer ?
#
loop_
_entity_poly.entity_id
_entity_poly.type
_entity_poly.pdbx_seq_one_letter_code
_entity_poly.pdbx_strand_id
1 'polypeptide(L)' 'MAPSRQMRIQHKVHEVDAALRFKGEYHLYRDEDSFAVLEGVRRMHQFPQLTVIEPPGPFGGEYILKLAMRGE' A
#
# COMPACT_ATOMS: atom_id res chain seq x y z
N MET A 1 -2.37 -25.52 8.30
CA MET A 1 -2.09 -24.34 9.14
C MET A 1 -2.54 -23.10 8.38
N ALA A 2 -3.46 -22.30 8.93
CA ALA A 2 -3.82 -21.04 8.29
C ALA A 2 -2.61 -20.09 8.35
N PRO A 3 -2.28 -19.37 7.26
CA PRO A 3 -1.18 -18.42 7.28
C PRO A 3 -1.47 -17.36 8.34
N SER A 4 -0.51 -17.16 9.26
CA SER A 4 -0.58 -16.16 10.32
C SER A 4 -0.87 -14.79 9.72
N ARG A 5 -1.67 -13.99 10.43
CA ARG A 5 -2.07 -12.63 10.02
C ARG A 5 -0.88 -11.80 9.52
N GLN A 6 0.25 -11.88 10.22
CA GLN A 6 1.49 -11.20 9.88
C GLN A 6 2.07 -11.61 8.51
N MET A 7 1.95 -12.90 8.13
CA MET A 7 2.42 -13.41 6.84
C MET A 7 1.53 -12.89 5.70
N ARG A 8 0.21 -12.79 5.93
CA ARG A 8 -0.73 -12.20 4.95
C ARG A 8 -0.43 -10.73 4.71
N ILE A 9 -0.18 -9.97 5.77
CA ILE A 9 0.18 -8.54 5.70
C ILE A 9 1.47 -8.40 4.89
N GLN A 10 2.53 -9.15 5.22
CA GLN A 10 3.79 -9.07 4.46
C GLN A 10 3.60 -9.42 2.98
N HIS A 11 2.86 -10.49 2.68
CA HIS A 11 2.58 -10.87 1.29
C HIS A 11 1.85 -9.76 0.53
N LYS A 12 0.84 -9.15 1.16
CA LYS A 12 0.08 -8.04 0.58
C LYS A 12 0.94 -6.80 0.37
N VAL A 13 1.82 -6.50 1.32
CA VAL A 13 2.80 -5.42 1.25
C VAL A 13 3.74 -5.58 0.04
N HIS A 14 4.23 -6.80 -0.20
CA HIS A 14 5.04 -7.10 -1.39
C HIS A 14 4.25 -7.01 -2.70
N GLU A 15 2.99 -7.47 -2.71
CA GLU A 15 2.10 -7.29 -3.88
C GLU A 15 1.89 -5.81 -4.21
N VAL A 16 1.60 -4.98 -3.20
CA VAL A 16 1.37 -3.54 -3.37
C VAL A 16 2.65 -2.87 -3.87
N ASP A 17 3.81 -3.17 -3.30
CA ASP A 17 5.11 -2.66 -3.77
C ASP A 17 5.37 -3.02 -5.24
N ALA A 18 5.19 -4.30 -5.61
CA ALA A 18 5.41 -4.75 -6.98
C ALA A 18 4.46 -4.05 -7.96
N ALA A 19 3.19 -3.91 -7.59
CA ALA A 19 2.19 -3.23 -8.41
C ALA A 19 2.49 -1.72 -8.52
N LEU A 20 2.95 -1.07 -7.45
CA LEU A 20 3.39 0.32 -7.46
C LEU A 20 4.60 0.53 -8.37
N ARG A 21 5.57 -0.38 -8.37
CA ARG A 21 6.73 -0.28 -9.28
C ARG A 21 6.34 -0.50 -10.75
N PHE A 22 5.33 -1.35 -11.00
CA PHE A 22 4.91 -1.68 -12.36
C PHE A 22 3.93 -0.66 -12.95
N LYS A 23 2.94 -0.22 -12.18
CA LYS A 23 1.88 0.71 -12.63
C LYS A 23 2.06 2.15 -12.15
N GLY A 24 2.87 2.38 -11.13
CA GLY A 24 2.99 3.68 -10.46
C GLY A 24 1.83 4.01 -9.51
N GLU A 25 0.77 3.21 -9.49
CA GLU A 25 -0.43 3.46 -8.68
C GLU A 25 -1.04 2.15 -8.20
N TYR A 26 -1.51 2.13 -6.95
CA TYR A 26 -2.24 1.02 -6.35
C TYR A 26 -3.38 1.50 -5.46
N HIS A 27 -4.54 0.86 -5.60
CA HIS A 27 -5.74 1.17 -4.82
C HIS A 27 -5.89 0.10 -3.74
N LEU A 28 -5.69 0.50 -2.49
CA LEU A 28 -5.75 -0.38 -1.33
C LEU A 28 -7.05 -0.13 -0.57
N TYR A 29 -8.00 -1.05 -0.68
CA TYR A 29 -9.24 -1.00 0.10
C TYR A 29 -8.98 -0.95 1.60
N ARG A 30 -9.79 -0.17 2.30
CA ARG A 30 -9.71 0.02 3.74
C ARG A 30 -10.31 -1.19 4.47
N ASP A 31 -9.49 -2.22 4.62
CA ASP A 31 -9.75 -3.42 5.43
C ASP A 31 -9.05 -3.38 6.80
N GLU A 32 -9.35 -4.33 7.70
CA GLU A 32 -8.73 -4.43 9.03
C GLU A 32 -7.18 -4.46 8.98
N ASP A 33 -6.62 -5.05 7.94
CA ASP A 33 -5.17 -5.18 7.74
C ASP A 33 -4.56 -4.07 6.86
N SER A 34 -5.39 -3.25 6.21
CA SER A 34 -4.92 -2.27 5.21
C SER A 34 -4.01 -1.20 5.81
N PHE A 35 -4.24 -0.78 7.06
CA PHE A 35 -3.36 0.15 7.75
C PHE A 35 -1.96 -0.43 7.99
N ALA A 36 -1.88 -1.71 8.39
CA ALA A 36 -0.60 -2.39 8.58
C ALA A 36 0.13 -2.61 7.25
N VAL A 37 -0.62 -2.88 6.17
CA VAL A 37 -0.07 -2.96 4.81
C VAL A 37 0.48 -1.61 4.37
N LEU A 38 -0.29 -0.54 4.56
CA LEU A 38 0.12 0.83 4.21
C LEU A 38 1.40 1.24 4.95
N GLU A 39 1.47 1.00 6.25
CA GLU A 39 2.67 1.22 7.07
C GLU A 39 3.86 0.40 6.56
N GLY A 40 3.66 -0.87 6.19
CA GLY A 40 4.70 -1.72 5.63
C GLY A 40 5.26 -1.18 4.31
N VAL A 41 4.38 -0.74 3.41
CA VAL A 41 4.78 -0.16 2.12
C VAL A 41 5.48 1.19 2.32
N ARG A 42 4.99 2.05 3.23
CA ARG A 42 5.64 3.31 3.61
C ARG A 42 7.03 3.11 4.20
N ARG A 43 7.26 2.03 4.95
CA ARG A 43 8.59 1.71 5.49
C ARG A 43 9.56 1.22 4.41
N MET A 44 9.07 0.49 3.40
CA MET A 44 9.91 0.03 2.29
C MET A 44 10.28 1.16 1.33
N HIS A 45 9.34 2.05 1.03
CA HIS A 45 9.59 3.23 0.21
C HIS A 45 9.97 4.39 1.13
N GLN A 46 11.26 4.51 1.47
CA GLN A 46 11.76 5.72 2.15
C GLN A 46 11.29 6.96 1.37
N PHE A 47 10.49 7.81 2.02
CA PHE A 47 10.04 9.10 1.50
C PHE A 47 11.22 9.84 0.85
N PRO A 48 11.05 10.37 -0.39
CA PRO A 48 9.85 11.07 -0.85
C PRO A 48 9.15 10.49 -2.10
N GLN A 49 9.38 9.21 -2.44
CA GLN A 49 8.85 8.64 -3.69
C GLN A 49 7.39 8.15 -3.60
N LEU A 50 6.85 7.89 -2.39
CA LEU A 50 5.51 7.35 -2.21
C LEU A 50 4.53 8.42 -1.74
N THR A 51 3.53 8.72 -2.56
CA THR A 51 2.36 9.54 -2.20
C THR A 51 1.22 8.62 -1.78
N VAL A 52 0.55 8.95 -0.67
CA VAL A 52 -0.63 8.23 -0.21
C VAL A 52 -1.79 9.21 -0.15
N ILE A 53 -2.86 8.92 -0.87
CA ILE A 53 -4.10 9.70 -0.87
C ILE A 53 -5.10 8.93 -0.03
N GLU A 54 -5.57 9.56 1.04
CA GLU A 54 -6.58 9.01 1.94
C GLU A 54 -7.99 9.27 1.39
N PRO A 55 -8.94 8.35 1.57
CA PRO A 55 -10.30 8.53 1.08
C PRO A 55 -11.02 9.68 1.81
N PRO A 56 -11.87 10.47 1.12
CA PRO A 56 -12.62 11.55 1.73
C PRO A 56 -13.81 11.01 2.53
N GLY A 57 -13.58 10.47 3.73
CA GLY A 57 -14.65 10.11 4.66
C GLY A 57 -14.32 8.97 5.64
N PRO A 58 -15.09 8.85 6.74
CA PRO A 58 -14.89 7.80 7.74
C PRO A 58 -15.47 6.43 7.34
N PHE A 59 -16.39 6.36 6.39
CA PHE A 59 -17.11 5.12 6.00
C PHE A 59 -16.81 4.70 4.57
N GLY A 60 -16.09 3.59 4.42
CA GLY A 60 -15.69 3.06 3.12
C GLY A 60 -14.65 3.94 2.43
N GLY A 61 -13.71 3.31 1.74
CA GLY A 61 -12.69 4.04 1.00
C GLY A 61 -11.48 3.20 0.65
N GLU A 62 -10.67 3.75 -0.23
CA GLU A 62 -9.43 3.14 -0.72
C GLU A 62 -8.29 4.13 -0.47
N TYR A 63 -7.19 3.65 0.10
CA TYR A 63 -5.94 4.37 0.07
C TYR A 63 -5.36 4.26 -1.33
N ILE A 64 -5.15 5.39 -2.00
CA ILE A 64 -4.51 5.41 -3.31
C ILE A 64 -3.04 5.68 -3.06
N LEU A 65 -2.22 4.65 -3.24
CA LEU A 65 -0.77 4.76 -3.20
C LEU A 65 -0.28 5.11 -4.61
N LYS A 66 0.55 6.14 -4.74
CA LYS A 66 1.17 6.55 -6.00
C LYS A 66 2.67 6.64 -5.81
N LEU A 67 3.42 5.91 -6.62
CA LEU A 67 4.86 6.02 -6.69
C LEU A 67 5.20 7.12 -7.69
N ALA A 68 5.95 8.14 -7.25
CA ALA A 68 6.53 9.15 -8.11
C ALA A 68 7.49 8.42 -9.06
N MET A 69 7.02 8.11 -10.27
CA MET A 69 7.87 7.61 -11.33
C MET A 69 8.93 8.68 -11.57
N ARG A 70 10.17 8.36 -11.22
CA ARG A 70 11.34 9.16 -11.59
C ARG A 70 11.31 9.19 -13.12
N GLY A 71 10.91 10.33 -13.69
CA GLY A 71 11.12 10.59 -15.10
C GLY A 71 12.62 10.62 -15.34
N GLU A 72 13.12 9.58 -16.01
CA GLU A 72 14.36 9.64 -16.78
C GLU A 72 14.00 9.96 -18.24
#